data_AF-A0A1Z8UTA4-F1
#
_entry.id   AF-A0A1Z8UTA4-F1
#
_cell.length_a   1.000
_cell.length_b   1.000
_cell.length_c   1.000
_cell.angle_alpha   90.00
_cell.angle_beta   90.00
_cell.angle_gamma   90.00
#
_symmetry.space_group_name_H-M   'P 1'
#
loop_
_entity.id
_entity.type
_entity.pdbx_description
1 polymer ?
#
loop_
_entity_poly.entity_id
_entity_poly.type
_entity_poly.pdbx_seq_one_letter_code
_entity_poly.pdbx_strand_id
1 'polypeptide(L)'
;MKKNKYDTFLVLKKVKKNKLLHNLSTLNIEKNKVQLVRETLNEMIDSTDLNKVGESYGLDLKVNANFRQSLMNKLEISSNRAAHLQNEINYNLSEIGKIDKQKQKIREKKKLTDLKKEKLLDMKKDNYIRPKNQVPF
;
A
#
# COMPACT_ATOMS: atom_id res chain seq x y z
N MET A 1 0.06 28.66 14.38
CA MET A 1 -0.99 28.90 13.36
C MET A 1 -2.16 27.95 13.59
N LYS A 2 -3.39 28.47 13.74
CA LYS A 2 -4.61 27.65 13.84
C LYS A 2 -4.85 26.95 12.50
N LYS A 3 -4.91 25.61 12.47
CA LYS A 3 -5.25 24.86 11.25
C LYS A 3 -6.67 25.22 10.81
N ASN A 4 -6.85 25.60 9.54
CA ASN A 4 -8.14 26.01 9.01
C ASN A 4 -9.11 24.80 8.97
N LYS A 5 -10.40 25.03 9.23
CA LYS A 5 -11.49 24.04 9.07
C LYS A 5 -11.45 23.43 7.66
N TYR A 6 -11.07 24.23 6.67
CA TYR A 6 -10.88 23.82 5.28
C TYR A 6 -9.74 22.80 5.11
N ASP A 7 -8.57 23.02 5.74
CA ASP A 7 -7.44 22.07 5.70
C ASP A 7 -7.83 20.72 6.28
N THR A 8 -8.60 20.74 7.36
CA THR A 8 -9.10 19.53 8.02
C THR A 8 -10.04 18.75 7.10
N PHE A 9 -10.93 19.46 6.38
CA PHE A 9 -11.85 18.86 5.42
C PHE A 9 -11.13 18.27 4.20
N LEU A 10 -10.12 18.96 3.68
CA LEU A 10 -9.26 18.48 2.59
C LEU A 10 -8.52 17.19 2.97
N VAL A 11 -7.95 17.14 4.18
CA VAL A 11 -7.30 15.93 4.71
C VAL A 11 -8.29 14.78 4.83
N LEU A 12 -9.49 15.02 5.39
CA LEU A 12 -10.56 14.03 5.49
C LEU A 12 -10.98 13.49 4.11
N LYS A 13 -11.14 14.36 3.11
CA LYS A 13 -11.49 13.98 1.74
C LYS A 13 -10.40 13.11 1.11
N LYS A 14 -9.13 13.46 1.29
CA LYS A 14 -7.97 12.67 0.80
C LYS A 14 -7.93 11.29 1.46
N VAL A 15 -8.14 11.22 2.78
CA VAL A 15 -8.19 9.95 3.53
C VAL A 15 -9.34 9.05 3.08
N LYS A 16 -10.50 9.62 2.76
CA LYS A 16 -11.69 8.87 2.33
C LYS A 16 -11.57 8.33 0.90
N LYS A 17 -10.84 9.02 0.03
CA LYS A 17 -10.67 8.71 -1.40
C LYS A 17 -9.42 7.85 -1.68
N ASN A 18 -9.08 6.94 -0.76
CA ASN A 18 -7.82 6.22 -0.80
C ASN A 18 -7.76 5.21 -1.96
N LYS A 19 -7.09 5.61 -3.06
CA LYS A 19 -6.83 4.76 -4.23
C LYS A 19 -5.72 3.72 -4.01
N LEU A 20 -4.96 3.80 -2.90
CA LEU A 20 -3.78 2.96 -2.66
C LEU A 20 -4.14 1.48 -2.53
N LEU A 21 -5.30 1.16 -1.97
CA LEU A 21 -5.79 -0.23 -1.88
C LEU A 21 -6.08 -0.82 -3.28
N HIS A 22 -6.70 -0.03 -4.15
CA HIS A 22 -6.94 -0.44 -5.53
C HIS A 22 -5.61 -0.61 -6.29
N ASN A 23 -4.67 0.34 -6.12
CA ASN A 23 -3.34 0.25 -6.69
C ASN A 23 -2.59 -1.00 -6.22
N LEU A 24 -2.69 -1.37 -4.94
CA LEU A 24 -2.08 -2.61 -4.41
C LEU A 24 -2.67 -3.87 -5.04
N SER A 25 -3.99 -3.92 -5.24
CA SER A 25 -4.63 -5.05 -5.92
C SER A 25 -4.11 -5.20 -7.35
N THR A 26 -3.99 -4.10 -8.08
CA THR A 26 -3.46 -4.10 -9.46
C THR A 26 -1.99 -4.50 -9.50
N LEU A 27 -1.16 -3.94 -8.61
CA LEU A 27 0.26 -4.29 -8.51
C LEU A 27 0.47 -5.75 -8.12
N ASN A 28 -0.41 -6.33 -7.30
CA ASN A 28 -0.34 -7.74 -6.93
C ASN A 28 -0.65 -8.66 -8.12
N ILE A 29 -1.66 -8.30 -8.93
CA ILE A 29 -1.96 -9.03 -10.17
C ILE A 29 -0.76 -8.95 -11.12
N GLU A 30 -0.15 -7.78 -11.25
CA GLU A 30 1.01 -7.61 -12.12
C GLU A 30 2.23 -8.39 -11.63
N LYS A 31 2.49 -8.38 -10.32
CA LYS A 31 3.55 -9.18 -9.69
C LYS A 31 3.42 -10.67 -10.04
N ASN A 32 2.20 -11.22 -9.93
CA ASN A 32 1.95 -12.63 -10.27
C ASN A 32 2.21 -12.92 -11.75
N LYS A 33 1.83 -12.00 -12.65
CA LYS A 33 2.13 -12.14 -14.08
C LYS A 33 3.63 -12.12 -14.36
N VAL A 34 4.38 -11.21 -13.74
CA VAL A 34 5.85 -11.13 -13.89
C VAL A 34 6.51 -12.39 -13.36
N GLN A 35 6.01 -12.93 -12.25
CA GLN A 35 6.51 -14.19 -11.70
C GLN A 35 6.28 -15.37 -12.66
N LEU A 36 5.07 -15.49 -13.23
CA LEU A 36 4.78 -16.51 -14.24
C LEU A 36 5.72 -16.39 -15.46
N VAL A 37 5.92 -15.17 -15.98
CA VAL A 37 6.86 -14.92 -17.09
C VAL A 37 8.27 -15.38 -16.74
N ARG A 38 8.72 -15.13 -15.52
CA ARG A 38 10.06 -15.54 -15.05
C ARG A 38 10.18 -17.07 -14.96
N GLU A 39 9.17 -17.74 -14.43
CA GLU A 39 9.12 -19.21 -14.36
C GLU A 39 9.18 -19.82 -15.76
N THR A 40 8.34 -19.34 -16.69
CA THR A 40 8.34 -19.79 -18.09
C THR A 40 9.67 -19.53 -18.80
N LEU A 41 10.32 -18.38 -18.57
CA LEU A 41 11.62 -18.08 -19.18
C LEU A 41 12.72 -19.03 -18.67
N ASN A 42 12.70 -19.36 -17.38
CA ASN A 42 13.64 -20.34 -16.82
C ASN A 42 13.40 -21.74 -17.39
N GLU A 43 12.15 -22.18 -17.51
CA GLU A 43 11.81 -23.44 -18.18
C GLU A 43 12.30 -23.49 -19.64
N MET A 44 12.20 -22.38 -20.38
CA MET A 44 12.73 -22.27 -21.74
C MET A 44 14.26 -22.35 -21.78
N ILE A 45 14.96 -21.75 -20.82
CA ILE A 45 16.41 -21.85 -20.70
C ILE A 45 16.83 -23.29 -20.39
N ASP A 46 16.14 -23.96 -19.48
CA ASP A 46 16.44 -25.33 -19.06
C ASP A 46 16.13 -26.37 -20.15
N SER A 47 15.09 -26.12 -20.96
CA SER A 47 14.72 -26.98 -22.10
C SER A 47 15.62 -26.80 -23.31
N THR A 48 16.31 -25.67 -23.44
CA THR A 48 17.29 -25.43 -24.53
C THR A 48 18.66 -26.05 -24.25
N ASP A 49 18.82 -26.85 -23.18
CA ASP A 49 20.10 -27.40 -22.79
C ASP A 49 20.62 -28.47 -23.74
N LEU A 50 21.61 -28.05 -24.54
CA LEU A 50 22.25 -28.83 -25.59
C LEU A 50 22.97 -30.08 -25.07
N ASN A 51 23.28 -30.14 -23.77
CA ASN A 51 23.85 -31.33 -23.14
C ASN A 51 22.93 -32.56 -23.23
N LYS A 52 21.64 -32.38 -23.54
CA LYS A 52 20.65 -33.45 -23.70
C LYS A 52 20.44 -33.91 -25.15
N VAL A 53 21.01 -33.19 -26.12
CA VAL A 53 20.86 -33.49 -27.55
C VAL A 53 22.23 -33.95 -28.05
N GLY A 54 22.28 -34.96 -28.91
CA GLY A 54 23.54 -35.50 -29.45
C GLY A 54 24.34 -34.51 -30.30
N GLU A 55 25.13 -35.02 -31.25
CA GLU A 55 25.95 -34.18 -32.13
C GLU A 55 25.13 -33.04 -32.76
N SER A 56 25.48 -31.81 -32.41
CA SER A 56 24.85 -30.58 -32.91
C SER A 56 25.79 -29.89 -33.89
N TYR A 57 25.27 -29.43 -35.03
CA TYR A 57 26.07 -28.72 -36.03
C TYR A 57 26.39 -27.30 -35.57
N GLY A 58 27.49 -26.72 -36.05
CA GLY A 58 27.97 -25.38 -35.63
C GLY A 58 26.95 -24.24 -35.84
N LEU A 59 26.07 -24.34 -36.83
CA LEU A 59 24.98 -23.38 -37.05
C LEU A 59 23.92 -23.46 -35.94
N ASP A 60 23.55 -24.68 -35.53
CA ASP A 60 22.56 -24.92 -34.47
C ASP A 60 23.06 -24.40 -33.11
N LEU A 61 24.36 -24.58 -32.84
CA LEU A 61 25.00 -24.04 -31.64
C LEU A 61 24.92 -22.50 -31.60
N LYS A 62 25.17 -21.83 -32.72
CA LYS A 62 25.13 -20.37 -32.81
C LYS A 62 23.70 -19.83 -32.68
N VAL A 63 22.72 -20.49 -33.30
CA VAL A 63 21.31 -20.12 -33.18
C VAL A 63 20.83 -20.30 -31.74
N ASN A 64 21.17 -21.43 -31.09
CA ASN A 64 20.80 -21.67 -29.70
C ASN A 64 21.49 -20.69 -28.74
N ALA A 65 22.78 -20.37 -28.94
CA ALA A 65 23.47 -19.35 -28.15
C ALA A 65 22.80 -17.97 -28.24
N ASN A 66 22.42 -17.53 -29.45
CA ASN A 66 21.71 -16.28 -29.65
C ASN A 66 20.31 -16.30 -29.00
N PHE A 67 19.61 -17.44 -29.10
CA PHE A 67 18.30 -17.61 -28.47
C PHE A 67 18.40 -17.56 -26.94
N ARG A 68 19.36 -18.28 -26.34
CA ARG A 68 19.65 -18.24 -24.90
C ARG A 68 20.01 -16.84 -24.44
N GLN A 69 20.84 -16.11 -25.18
CA GLN A 69 21.14 -14.71 -24.86
C GLN A 69 19.87 -13.84 -24.87
N SER A 70 18.97 -14.04 -25.83
CA SER A 70 17.69 -13.33 -25.89
C SER A 70 16.81 -13.64 -24.67
N LEU A 71 16.74 -14.91 -24.25
CA LEU A 71 16.01 -15.34 -23.05
C LEU A 71 16.60 -14.71 -21.77
N MET A 72 17.93 -14.70 -21.64
CA MET A 72 18.61 -14.07 -20.51
C MET A 72 18.33 -12.57 -20.43
N ASN A 73 18.37 -11.86 -21.56
CA ASN A 73 18.01 -10.43 -21.60
C ASN A 73 16.54 -10.21 -21.18
N LYS A 74 15.61 -11.06 -21.61
CA LYS A 74 14.20 -10.99 -21.17
C LYS A 74 14.05 -11.28 -19.68
N LEU A 75 14.84 -12.21 -19.13
CA LEU A 75 14.86 -12.55 -17.71
C LEU A 75 15.37 -11.39 -16.85
N GLU A 76 16.39 -10.68 -17.32
CA GLU A 76 16.91 -9.47 -16.69
C GLU A 76 15.84 -8.37 -16.63
N ILE A 77 15.18 -8.09 -17.77
CA ILE A 77 14.07 -7.12 -17.83
C ILE A 77 12.95 -7.50 -16.86
N SER A 78 12.57 -8.78 -16.83
CA SER A 78 11.55 -9.30 -15.90
C SER A 78 11.95 -9.09 -14.45
N SER A 79 13.22 -9.36 -14.10
CA SER A 79 13.75 -9.16 -12.76
C SER A 79 13.77 -7.68 -12.34
N ASN A 80 14.14 -6.79 -13.25
CA ASN A 80 14.08 -5.35 -13.04
C ASN A 80 12.63 -4.88 -12.80
N ARG A 81 11.66 -5.40 -13.57
CA ARG A 81 10.24 -5.10 -13.34
C ARG A 81 9.76 -5.60 -11.99
N ALA A 82 10.15 -6.81 -11.58
CA ALA A 82 9.80 -7.36 -10.28
C ALA A 82 10.33 -6.48 -9.13
N ALA A 83 11.58 -6.02 -9.22
CA ALA A 83 12.16 -5.10 -8.25
C ALA A 83 11.39 -3.76 -8.19
N HIS A 84 11.05 -3.20 -9.34
CA HIS A 84 10.24 -1.98 -9.44
C HIS A 84 8.87 -2.14 -8.77
N LEU A 85 8.16 -3.23 -9.09
CA LEU A 85 6.86 -3.54 -8.49
C LEU A 85 6.95 -3.69 -6.98
N GLN A 86 8.00 -4.33 -6.48
CA GLN A 86 8.21 -4.49 -5.04
C GLN A 86 8.41 -3.13 -4.35
N ASN A 87 9.14 -2.21 -4.98
CA ASN A 87 9.30 -0.84 -4.48
C ASN A 87 7.98 -0.08 -4.47
N GLU A 88 7.16 -0.18 -5.52
CA GLU A 88 5.84 0.44 -5.57
C GLU A 88 4.88 -0.11 -4.50
N ILE A 89 4.88 -1.43 -4.29
CA ILE A 89 4.10 -2.08 -3.23
C ILE A 89 4.52 -1.56 -1.86
N ASN A 90 5.84 -1.53 -1.59
CA ASN A 90 6.38 -1.05 -0.32
C ASN A 90 6.01 0.42 -0.07
N TYR A 91 6.10 1.26 -1.09
CA TYR A 91 5.69 2.67 -1.03
C TYR A 91 4.20 2.80 -0.68
N ASN A 92 3.33 2.08 -1.39
CA ASN A 92 1.89 2.12 -1.16
C ASN A 92 1.52 1.64 0.26
N LEU A 93 2.19 0.59 0.76
CA LEU A 93 2.01 0.10 2.14
C LEU A 93 2.43 1.15 3.18
N SER A 94 3.55 1.84 2.96
CA SER A 94 4.02 2.92 3.83
C SER A 94 3.01 4.07 3.91
N GLU A 95 2.47 4.49 2.76
CA GLU A 95 1.44 5.54 2.70
C GLU A 95 0.13 5.12 3.39
N ILE A 96 -0.29 3.86 3.23
CA ILE A 96 -1.44 3.32 3.98
C ILE A 96 -1.18 3.37 5.48
N GLY A 97 0.00 2.96 5.94
CA GLY A 97 0.39 3.03 7.34
C GLY A 97 0.33 4.46 7.92
N LYS A 98 0.75 5.47 7.14
CA LYS A 98 0.62 6.89 7.53
C LYS A 98 -0.85 7.30 7.66
N ILE A 99 -1.70 6.88 6.73
CA ILE A 99 -3.14 7.16 6.76
C ILE A 99 -3.80 6.52 7.98
N ASP A 100 -3.45 5.28 8.32
CA ASP A 100 -4.08 4.58 9.44
C ASP A 100 -3.67 5.18 10.79
N LYS A 101 -2.41 5.61 10.94
CA LYS A 101 -1.98 6.42 12.10
C LYS A 101 -2.79 7.70 12.23
N GLN A 102 -3.09 8.38 11.11
CA GLN A 102 -3.94 9.58 11.14
C GLN A 102 -5.38 9.26 11.54
N LYS A 103 -5.97 8.18 11.00
CA LYS A 103 -7.31 7.72 11.38
C LYS A 103 -7.40 7.38 12.87
N GLN A 104 -6.37 6.76 13.43
CA GLN A 104 -6.31 6.45 14.86
C GLN A 104 -6.32 7.73 15.70
N LYS A 105 -5.45 8.71 15.40
CA LYS A 105 -5.42 10.01 16.08
C LYS A 105 -6.77 10.75 16.01
N ILE A 106 -7.46 10.65 14.87
CA ILE A 106 -8.81 11.22 14.71
C ILE A 106 -9.81 10.50 15.63
N ARG A 107 -9.78 9.17 15.69
CA ARG A 107 -10.65 8.38 16.58
C ARG A 107 -10.43 8.72 18.05
N GLU A 108 -9.19 8.83 18.49
CA GLU A 108 -8.84 9.21 19.87
C GLU A 108 -9.34 10.62 20.22
N LYS A 109 -9.11 11.60 19.33
CA LYS A 109 -9.62 12.97 19.53
C LYS A 109 -11.15 13.03 19.57
N LYS A 110 -11.83 12.23 18.75
CA LYS A 110 -13.29 12.15 18.76
C LYS A 110 -13.79 11.62 20.11
N LYS A 111 -13.24 10.50 20.60
CA LYS A 111 -13.56 9.96 21.93
C LYS A 111 -13.38 10.99 23.05
N LEU A 112 -12.25 11.71 23.05
CA LEU A 112 -11.99 12.75 24.05
C LEU A 112 -12.99 13.91 23.96
N THR A 113 -13.39 14.29 22.75
CA THR A 113 -14.37 15.35 22.52
C THR A 113 -15.76 14.92 23.01
N ASP A 114 -16.14 13.68 22.77
CA ASP A 114 -17.41 13.13 23.21
C ASP A 114 -17.48 13.06 24.75
N LEU A 115 -16.41 12.59 25.41
CA LEU A 115 -16.29 12.60 26.87
C LEU A 115 -16.40 14.03 27.47
N LYS A 116 -15.79 15.01 26.82
CA LYS A 116 -15.90 16.42 27.26
C LYS A 116 -17.32 16.96 27.12
N LYS A 117 -18.04 16.58 26.07
CA LYS A 117 -19.44 16.97 25.90
C LYS A 117 -20.34 16.38 26.97
N GLU A 118 -20.13 15.10 27.30
CA GLU A 118 -20.86 14.41 28.38
C GLU A 118 -20.64 15.10 29.72
N LYS A 119 -19.39 15.31 30.13
CA LYS A 119 -19.06 16.07 31.36
C LYS A 119 -19.69 17.46 31.40
N LEU A 120 -19.73 18.15 30.26
CA LEU A 120 -20.32 19.49 30.17
C LEU A 120 -21.85 19.45 30.28
N LEU A 121 -22.51 18.38 29.82
CA LEU A 121 -23.94 18.15 30.02
C LEU A 121 -24.24 17.83 31.49
N ASP A 122 -23.41 17.03 32.15
CA ASP A 122 -23.59 16.70 33.58
C ASP A 122 -23.39 17.94 34.46
N MET A 123 -22.33 18.73 34.25
CA MET A 123 -22.13 19.99 34.97
C MET A 123 -23.29 20.99 34.77
N LYS A 124 -23.92 21.00 33.57
CA LYS A 124 -25.10 21.82 33.33
C LYS A 124 -26.30 21.33 34.14
N LYS A 125 -26.50 20.01 34.27
CA LYS A 125 -27.56 19.44 35.11
C LYS A 125 -27.34 19.76 36.58
N ASP A 126 -26.11 19.64 37.09
CA ASP A 126 -25.78 19.94 38.49
C ASP A 126 -25.98 21.42 38.85
N ASN A 127 -25.67 22.33 37.92
CA ASN A 127 -25.90 23.77 38.11
C ASN A 127 -27.39 24.16 38.11
N TYR A 128 -28.28 23.34 37.53
CA TYR A 128 -29.72 23.54 37.62
C TYR A 128 -30.31 23.05 38.95
N ILE A 129 -29.58 22.23 39.73
CA ILE A 129 -30.07 21.64 40.99
C ILE A 129 -29.69 22.48 42.22
N ARG A 130 -28.71 23.40 42.14
CA ARG A 130 -28.43 24.31 43.27
C ARG A 130 -29.49 25.41 43.35
N PRO A 131 -30.30 25.47 44.43
CA PRO A 131 -31.22 26.58 44.61
C PRO A 131 -30.42 27.86 44.85
N LYS A 132 -30.62 28.86 43.99
CA LYS A 132 -30.38 30.26 44.36
C LYS A 132 -31.41 30.57 45.43
N ASN A 133 -31.04 30.48 46.71
CA ASN A 133 -31.57 31.26 47.83
C ASN A 133 -31.15 30.61 49.15
N GLN A 134 -30.08 31.13 49.75
CA GLN A 134 -30.00 31.28 51.20
C GLN A 134 -29.52 32.71 51.44
N VAL A 135 -30.49 33.61 51.62
CA VAL A 135 -30.26 34.94 52.18
C VAL A 135 -30.20 34.72 53.70
N PRO A 136 -29.10 35.03 54.39
CA PRO A 136 -29.09 35.03 55.85
C PRO A 136 -29.87 36.26 56.33
N PHE A 137 -30.81 36.02 57.25
CA PHE A 137 -31.51 37.04 58.03
C PHE A 137 -30.53 37.88 58.86
#